data_AF-R7U222-F1
#
_entry.id   AF-R7U222-F1
#
_cell.length_a   1.000
_cell.length_b   1.000
_cell.length_c   1.000
_cell.angle_alpha   90.00
_cell.angle_beta   90.00
_cell.angle_gamma   90.00
#
_symmetry.space_group_name_H-M   'P 1'
#
loop_
_entity.id
_entity.type
_entity.pdbx_description
1 polymer ?
#
loop_
_entity_poly.entity_id
_entity_poly.type
_entity_poly.pdbx_seq_one_letter_code
_entity_poly.pdbx_strand_id
1 'polypeptide(L)' 'VSGCQETADGVTMRHPDNCNKFIVCLHGAAIVQDCGLGQHFSPSKGVCDFPENAGCDLSSSGRY' A
#
# COMPACT_ATOMS: atom_id res chain seq x y z
N VAL A 1 6.40 15.77 -1.15
CA VAL A 1 5.39 15.55 -0.08
C VAL A 1 4.04 15.73 -0.79
N SER A 2 3.06 14.84 -0.83
CA SER A 2 2.60 13.81 0.10
C SER A 2 1.48 13.05 -0.63
N GLY A 3 1.51 11.72 -0.68
CA GLY A 3 0.66 10.87 -1.52
C GLY A 3 -0.86 10.88 -1.26
N CYS A 4 -1.38 11.79 -0.43
CA CYS A 4 -2.81 11.88 -0.10
C CYS A 4 -3.46 13.25 -0.36
N GLN A 5 -2.71 14.24 -0.83
CA GLN A 5 -3.17 15.64 -0.87
C GLN A 5 -4.07 15.97 -2.08
N GLU A 6 -4.11 15.09 -3.09
CA GLU A 6 -4.94 15.23 -4.30
C GLU A 6 -5.85 14.02 -4.51
N THR A 7 -5.91 13.11 -3.54
CA THR A 7 -6.63 11.84 -3.64
C THR A 7 -7.89 11.87 -2.79
N ALA A 8 -8.96 11.28 -3.31
CA ALA A 8 -10.24 11.20 -2.61
C ALA A 8 -10.14 10.38 -1.32
N ASP A 9 -11.04 10.65 -0.37
CA ASP A 9 -11.17 9.88 0.86
C ASP A 9 -11.45 8.41 0.54
N GLY A 10 -10.70 7.50 1.17
CA GLY A 10 -10.81 6.06 0.96
C GLY A 10 -9.89 5.50 -0.12
N VAL A 11 -9.01 6.31 -0.72
CA VAL A 11 -7.95 5.79 -1.60
C VAL A 11 -6.94 5.00 -0.78
N THR A 12 -6.63 3.79 -1.25
CA THR A 12 -5.67 2.88 -0.64
C THR A 12 -4.48 2.69 -1.58
N MET A 13 -3.27 2.72 -1.02
CA MET A 13 -2.01 2.65 -1.77
C MET A 13 -1.06 1.66 -1.11
N ARG A 14 -0.20 1.01 -1.89
CA ARG A 14 0.87 0.16 -1.36
C ARG A 14 1.93 1.00 -0.65
N HIS A 15 2.47 0.48 0.44
CA HIS A 15 3.62 1.11 1.08
C HIS A 15 4.89 0.81 0.26
N PRO A 16 5.76 1.81 0.00
CA PRO A 16 6.93 1.66 -0.87
C PRO A 16 7.96 0.66 -0.35
N ASP A 17 8.22 0.66 0.96
CA ASP A 17 9.24 -0.21 1.58
C ASP A 17 8.68 -1.49 2.22
N ASN A 18 7.35 -1.65 2.32
CA ASN A 18 6.75 -2.74 3.10
C ASN A 18 5.44 -3.21 2.47
N CYS A 19 5.47 -4.30 1.72
CA CYS A 19 4.25 -4.84 1.10
C CYS A 19 3.18 -5.31 2.09
N ASN A 20 3.59 -5.64 3.32
CA ASN A 20 2.67 -5.94 4.41
C ASN A 20 1.93 -4.71 4.94
N LYS A 21 2.36 -3.51 4.56
CA LYS A 21 1.75 -2.25 4.94
C LYS A 21 1.12 -1.56 3.75
N PHE A 22 0.08 -0.79 4.02
CA PHE A 22 -0.59 0.04 3.05
C PHE A 22 -0.92 1.40 3.63
N ILE A 23 -1.19 2.34 2.75
CA ILE A 23 -1.47 3.72 3.09
C ILE A 23 -2.90 4.01 2.65
N VAL A 24 -3.72 4.45 3.59
CA VAL A 24 -5.09 4.91 3.36
C VAL A 24 -5.10 6.43 3.43
N CYS A 25 -5.63 7.07 2.39
CA CYS A 25 -5.88 8.50 2.38
C CYS A 25 -7.24 8.80 2.99
N LEU A 26 -7.25 9.52 4.11
CA LEU A 26 -8.46 10.00 4.78
C LEU A 26 -8.28 11.46 5.16
N HIS A 27 -9.19 12.31 4.71
CA HIS A 27 -9.19 13.76 4.87
C HIS A 27 -7.85 14.41 4.49
N GLY A 28 -7.24 13.96 3.39
CA GLY A 28 -5.92 14.41 2.95
C GLY A 28 -4.74 13.90 3.78
N ALA A 29 -4.98 13.06 4.79
CA ALA A 29 -3.94 12.45 5.62
C ALA A 29 -3.63 11.01 5.17
N ALA A 30 -2.33 10.68 5.14
CA ALA A 30 -1.84 9.34 4.86
C ALA A 30 -1.80 8.50 6.15
N ILE A 31 -2.68 7.52 6.27
CA ILE A 31 -2.75 6.60 7.40
C ILE A 31 -2.14 5.26 7.01
N VAL A 32 -1.05 4.87 7.67
CA VAL A 32 -0.41 3.56 7.44
C VAL A 32 -1.16 2.48 8.22
N GLN A 33 -1.53 1.41 7.54
CA GLN A 33 -2.17 0.22 8.09
C GLN A 33 -1.39 -1.04 7.70
N ASP A 34 -1.57 -2.12 8.46
CA ASP A 34 -0.95 -3.42 8.21
C ASP A 34 -1.99 -4.46 7.77
N CYS A 35 -1.57 -5.38 6.90
CA CYS A 35 -2.44 -6.39 6.31
C CYS A 35 -2.55 -7.70 7.11
N GLY A 36 -1.84 -7.81 8.22
CA GLY A 36 -1.74 -9.03 9.03
C GLY A 36 -0.63 -9.98 8.55
N LEU A 37 -0.35 -11.01 9.35
CA LEU A 37 0.78 -11.92 9.12
C LEU A 37 0.69 -12.64 7.77
N GLY A 38 1.73 -12.43 6.93
CA GLY A 38 1.92 -13.14 5.66
C GLY A 38 1.09 -12.63 4.48
N GLN A 39 0.35 -11.53 4.65
CA GLN A 39 -0.46 -10.93 3.57
C GLN A 39 0.15 -9.61 3.09
N HIS A 40 -0.02 -9.32 1.81
CA HIS A 40 0.43 -8.10 1.16
C HIS A 40 -0.77 -7.29 0.66
N PHE A 41 -0.64 -5.98 0.68
CA PHE A 41 -1.69 -5.12 0.16
C PHE A 41 -1.72 -5.17 -1.38
N SER A 42 -2.89 -5.51 -1.93
CA SER A 42 -3.15 -5.51 -3.37
C SER A 42 -3.81 -4.19 -3.78
N PRO A 43 -3.09 -3.24 -4.41
CA PRO A 43 -3.69 -2.00 -4.90
C PRO A 43 -4.72 -2.24 -6.02
N SER A 44 -4.64 -3.37 -6.72
CA SER A 44 -5.61 -3.75 -7.76
C SER A 44 -6.96 -4.14 -7.19
N LYS A 45 -6.99 -4.74 -5.99
CA LYS A 45 -8.23 -5.15 -5.31
C LYS A 45 -8.63 -4.21 -4.17
N GLY A 46 -7.70 -3.36 -3.70
CA GLY A 46 -7.89 -2.50 -2.53
C GLY A 46 -7.92 -3.26 -1.21
N VAL A 47 -7.42 -4.51 -1.16
CA VAL A 47 -7.48 -5.38 0.01
C VAL A 47 -6.17 -6.10 0.25
N CYS A 48 -6.02 -6.63 1.47
CA CYS A 48 -4.95 -7.53 1.83
C CYS A 48 -5.19 -8.89 1.19
N ASP A 49 -4.20 -9.35 0.44
CA ASP A 49 -4.24 -10.62 -0.29
C ASP A 49 -2.89 -11.32 -0.13
N PHE A 50 -2.77 -12.54 -0.63
CA PHE A 50 -1.50 -13.25 -0.58
C PHE A 50 -0.44 -12.55 -1.44
N PRO A 51 0.85 -12.62 -1.06
CA PRO A 51 1.95 -11.96 -1.79
C PRO A 51 1.98 -12.31 -3.28
N GLU A 52 1.62 -13.54 -3.64
CA GLU A 52 1.48 -14.03 -5.02
C GLU A 52 0.40 -13.29 -5.84
N ASN A 53 -0.67 -12.84 -5.19
CA ASN A 53 -1.80 -12.14 -5.81
C ASN A 53 -1.70 -10.62 -5.67
N ALA A 54 -1.01 -10.14 -4.63
CA ALA A 54 -0.86 -8.71 -4.36
C ALA A 54 0.06 -8.00 -5.37
N GLY A 55 0.94 -8.75 -6.05
CA GLY A 55 1.87 -8.19 -7.04
C GLY A 55 2.82 -7.14 -6.45
N CYS A 56 3.12 -7.30 -5.16
CA CYS A 56 3.96 -6.37 -4.42
C CYS A 56 5.40 -6.90 -4.40
N ASP A 57 6.15 -6.51 -5.44
CA ASP A 57 7.57 -6.83 -5.61
C ASP A 57 8.46 -5.75 -4.97
N LEU A 58 8.86 -5.94 -3.71
CA LEU A 58 9.93 -5.12 -3.08
C LEU A 58 11.29 -5.28 -3.76
N SER A 59 11.41 -6.25 -4.68
CA SER A 59 12.62 -6.55 -5.43
C SER A 59 13.04 -5.44 -6.41
N SER A 60 12.13 -4.55 -6.83
CA SER A 60 12.42 -3.55 -7.89
C SER A 60 12.65 -2.11 -7.43
N SER A 61 12.75 -1.83 -6.13
CA SER A 61 13.02 -0.47 -5.62
C SER A 61 14.47 -0.24 -5.18
N GLY A 62 15.36 -1.20 -5.44
CA GLY A 62 16.80 -1.03 -5.30
C GLY A 62 17.48 -0.97 -6.67
N ARG A 63 17.32 0.14 -7.40
CA ARG A 63 18.34 0.47 -8.41
C ARG A 63 19.55 1.00 -7.64
N TYR A 64 20.58 0.16 -7.59
CA TYR A 64 21.95 0.50 -7.22
C TYR A 64 22.50 1.64 -8.09
#